data_AF-A0A966J6U3-F1
#
_entry.id   AF-A0A966J6U3-F1
#
_cell.length_a   1.000
_cell.length_b   1.000
_cell.length_c   1.000
_cell.angle_alpha   90.00
_cell.angle_beta   90.00
_cell.angle_gamma   90.00
#
_symmetry.space_group_name_H-M   'P 1'
#
loop_
_entity.id
_entity.type
_entity.pdbx_description
1 polymer ?
#
loop_
_entity_poly.entity_id
_entity_poly.type
_entity_poly.pdbx_seq_one_letter_code
_entity_poly.pdbx_strand_id
1 'polypeptide(L)' 'AAQVLIDSMGGPGKWSLNEMVAMLNDPSIKYTTTPENVMKYAVFMHEIGSIKNRPTSIPELFFPGVDLQNGN' A
#
# COMPACT_ATOMS: atom_id res chain seq x y z
N ALA A 1 1.96 14.57 -13.46
CA ALA A 1 2.03 13.44 -12.51
C ALA A 1 1.10 13.67 -11.30
N ALA A 2 1.26 14.76 -10.53
CA ALA A 2 0.44 15.03 -9.35
C ALA A 2 -1.08 15.08 -9.60
N GLN A 3 -1.54 15.78 -10.65
CA GLN A 3 -2.98 15.88 -10.95
C GLN A 3 -3.64 14.51 -11.24
N VAL A 4 -2.97 13.65 -11.99
CA VAL A 4 -3.47 12.29 -12.31
C VAL A 4 -3.66 11.46 -11.03
N LEU A 5 -2.75 11.60 -10.07
CA LEU A 5 -2.87 10.89 -8.80
C LEU A 5 -3.97 11.50 -7.91
N ILE A 6 -4.14 12.82 -7.90
CA ILE A 6 -5.25 13.49 -7.20
C ILE A 6 -6.59 12.96 -7.71
N ASP A 7 -6.75 12.87 -9.03
CA ASP A 7 -7.97 12.34 -9.64
C ASP A 7 -8.21 10.87 -9.26
N SER A 8 -7.14 10.06 -9.20
CA SER A 8 -7.21 8.65 -8.77
C SER A 8 -7.50 8.48 -7.27
N MET A 9 -7.11 9.42 -6.41
CA MET A 9 -7.21 9.31 -4.94
C MET A 9 -8.49 9.96 -4.37
N GLY A 10 -9.46 10.27 -5.23
CA GLY A 10 -10.76 10.81 -4.82
C GLY A 10 -10.95 12.30 -5.10
N GLY A 11 -10.09 12.89 -5.92
CA GLY A 11 -10.24 14.23 -6.48
C GLY A 11 -9.72 15.37 -5.58
N PRO A 12 -9.76 16.62 -6.09
CA PRO A 12 -9.17 17.80 -5.44
C PRO A 12 -9.85 18.21 -4.13
N GLY A 13 -10.98 17.59 -3.76
CA GLY A 13 -11.66 17.83 -2.49
C GLY A 13 -11.06 17.08 -1.29
N LYS A 14 -10.17 16.11 -1.52
CA LYS A 14 -9.53 15.31 -0.45
C LYS A 14 -8.05 15.61 -0.24
N TRP A 15 -7.36 16.11 -1.27
CA TRP A 15 -5.93 16.39 -1.24
C TRP A 15 -5.65 17.67 -2.03
N SER A 16 -4.92 18.62 -1.44
CA SER A 16 -4.48 19.80 -2.17
C SER A 16 -3.28 19.48 -3.08
N LEU A 17 -3.09 20.27 -4.14
CA LEU A 17 -1.95 20.12 -5.05
C LEU A 17 -0.61 20.24 -4.31
N ASN A 18 -0.52 21.13 -3.33
CA ASN A 18 0.71 21.37 -2.57
C ASN A 18 1.06 20.18 -1.67
N GLU A 19 0.09 19.58 -0.99
CA GLU A 19 0.29 18.37 -0.20
C GLU A 19 0.75 17.21 -1.08
N MET A 20 0.17 17.07 -2.28
CA MET A 20 0.54 16.00 -3.20
C MET A 20 1.96 16.17 -3.73
N VAL A 21 2.35 17.39 -4.09
CA VAL A 21 3.72 17.69 -4.53
C VAL A 21 4.71 17.44 -3.38
N ALA A 22 4.36 17.78 -2.14
CA ALA A 22 5.19 17.48 -0.98
C ALA A 22 5.36 15.96 -0.79
N MET A 23 4.29 15.17 -0.88
CA MET A 23 4.35 13.71 -0.79
C MET A 23 5.17 13.08 -1.91
N LEU A 24 5.07 13.60 -3.14
CA LEU A 24 5.85 13.09 -4.28
C LEU A 24 7.34 13.43 -4.19
N ASN A 25 7.68 14.53 -3.52
CA ASN A 25 9.07 14.93 -3.30
C ASN A 25 9.68 14.32 -2.04
N ASP A 26 8.89 13.63 -1.21
CA ASP A 26 9.37 12.97 -0.01
C ASP A 26 10.08 11.65 -0.37
N PRO A 27 11.41 11.53 -0.13
CA PRO A 27 12.17 10.34 -0.48
C PRO A 27 11.82 9.12 0.39
N SER A 28 11.10 9.31 1.50
CA SER A 28 10.62 8.22 2.34
C SER A 28 9.38 7.53 1.78
N ILE A 29 8.64 8.20 0.89
CA ILE A 29 7.42 7.67 0.28
C ILE A 29 7.80 6.94 -1.01
N LYS A 30 7.57 5.62 -1.03
CA LYS A 30 7.82 4.77 -2.19
C LYS A 30 6.51 4.31 -2.80
N TYR A 31 6.34 4.57 -4.09
CA TYR A 31 5.24 4.03 -4.89
C TYR A 31 5.76 2.82 -5.67
N THR A 32 5.46 1.62 -5.20
CA THR A 32 5.91 0.35 -5.78
C THR A 32 4.72 -0.47 -6.29
N THR A 33 4.97 -1.32 -7.28
CA THR A 33 3.98 -2.29 -7.78
C THR A 33 3.95 -3.56 -6.96
N THR A 34 4.97 -3.80 -6.13
CA THR A 34 5.09 -4.95 -5.26
C THR A 34 4.96 -4.54 -3.80
N PRO A 35 4.22 -5.30 -2.98
CA PRO A 35 4.06 -4.99 -1.57
C PRO A 35 5.40 -5.10 -0.81
N GLU A 36 5.68 -4.11 0.04
CA GLU A 36 6.83 -4.10 0.95
C GLU A 36 6.36 -4.19 2.41
N ASN A 37 7.02 -5.04 3.21
CA ASN A 37 6.80 -5.29 4.63
C ASN A 37 5.40 -5.80 5.03
N VAL A 38 4.57 -6.25 4.07
CA VAL A 38 3.18 -6.63 4.32
C VAL A 38 3.07 -7.83 5.28
N MET A 39 3.96 -8.82 5.18
CA MET A 39 3.93 -9.99 6.07
C MET A 39 4.18 -9.63 7.53
N LYS A 40 5.01 -8.62 7.83
CA LYS A 40 5.29 -8.18 9.20
C LYS A 40 4.02 -7.66 9.88
N TYR A 41 3.27 -6.82 9.16
CA TYR A 41 2.00 -6.31 9.65
C TYR A 41 0.96 -7.42 9.80
N ALA A 42 0.89 -8.34 8.85
CA ALA A 42 -0.07 -9.43 8.93
C ALA A 42 0.23 -10.39 10.09
N VAL A 43 1.50 -10.69 10.37
CA VAL A 43 1.92 -11.45 11.56
C VAL A 43 1.52 -10.70 12.83
N PHE A 44 1.83 -9.41 12.93
CA PHE A 44 1.44 -8.59 14.08
C PHE A 44 -0.08 -8.57 14.28
N MET A 45 -0.87 -8.39 13.20
CA MET A 45 -2.33 -8.41 13.24
C MET A 45 -2.88 -9.75 13.75
N HIS A 46 -2.22 -10.86 13.46
CA HIS A 46 -2.59 -12.16 14.00
C HIS A 46 -2.26 -12.26 15.49
N GLU A 47 -1.08 -11.79 15.89
CA GLU A 47 -0.63 -11.79 17.30
C GLU A 47 -1.57 -10.99 18.20
N ILE A 48 -2.11 -9.86 17.73
CA ILE A 48 -3.09 -9.06 18.46
C ILE A 48 -4.54 -9.52 18.27
N GLY A 49 -4.77 -10.61 17.53
CA GLY A 49 -6.11 -11.19 17.30
C GLY A 49 -7.01 -10.41 16.34
N SER A 50 -6.49 -9.45 15.58
CA SER A 50 -7.24 -8.71 14.56
C SER A 50 -7.54 -9.57 13.33
N ILE A 51 -6.69 -10.55 13.02
CA ILE A 51 -6.95 -11.59 12.01
C ILE A 51 -6.85 -12.98 12.62
N LYS A 52 -7.82 -13.84 12.30
CA LYS A 52 -7.90 -15.20 12.85
C LYS A 52 -6.84 -16.13 12.28
N ASN A 53 -6.63 -16.06 10.97
CA ASN A 53 -5.70 -16.93 10.27
C ASN A 53 -4.37 -16.22 10.09
N ARG A 54 -3.28 -16.90 10.45
CA ARG A 54 -1.92 -16.43 10.17
C ARG A 54 -1.61 -16.72 8.70
N PRO A 55 -1.36 -15.70 7.86
CA PRO A 55 -0.94 -15.96 6.49
C PRO A 55 0.45 -16.59 6.47
N THR A 56 0.66 -17.54 5.56
CA THR A 56 1.97 -18.18 5.35
C THR A 56 2.73 -17.60 4.17
N SER A 57 2.04 -16.87 3.29
CA SER A 57 2.61 -16.23 2.12
C SER A 57 1.84 -14.96 1.74
N ILE A 58 2.50 -14.01 1.07
CA ILE A 58 1.86 -12.78 0.61
C ILE A 58 0.63 -13.02 -0.27
N PRO A 59 0.61 -13.98 -1.22
CA PRO A 59 -0.56 -14.20 -2.07
C PRO A 59 -1.87 -14.50 -1.32
N GLU A 60 -1.83 -15.02 -0.10
CA GLU A 60 -3.03 -15.24 0.73
C GLU A 60 -3.71 -13.94 1.17
N LEU A 61 -3.03 -12.80 1.07
CA LEU A 61 -3.51 -11.48 1.47
C LEU A 61 -4.06 -10.64 0.32
N PHE A 62 -3.91 -11.09 -0.93
CA PHE A 62 -4.30 -10.34 -2.12
C PHE A 62 -5.32 -11.13 -2.95
N PHE A 63 -6.06 -10.41 -3.79
CA PHE A 63 -6.98 -11.05 -4.73
C PHE A 63 -6.21 -11.82 -5.82
N PRO A 64 -6.79 -12.91 -6.36
CA PRO A 64 -6.18 -13.64 -7.48
C PRO A 64 -5.95 -12.73 -8.69
N GLY A 65 -4.86 -12.98 -9.43
CA GLY A 65 -4.51 -12.24 -10.66
C GLY A 65 -3.60 -11.02 -10.45
N VAL A 66 -3.14 -10.77 -9.22
CA VAL A 66 -2.11 -9.75 -8.94
C VAL A 66 -0.72 -10.34 -9.14
N ASP A 67 0.15 -9.63 -9.87
CA ASP A 67 1.56 -9.99 -9.99
C ASP A 67 2.32 -9.58 -8.72
N LEU A 68 2.76 -10.58 -7.96
CA LEU A 68 3.40 -10.42 -6.65
C LEU A 68 4.86 -10.91 -6.64
N GLN A 69 5.43 -11.20 -7.81
CA GLN A 69 6.68 -11.97 -7.95
C GLN A 69 7.89 -11.45 -7.17
N ASN A 70 7.88 -10.20 -6.70
CA ASN A 70 8.98 -9.61 -5.93
C ASN A 70 8.54 -8.93 -4.61
N GLY A 71 7.34 -9.21 -4.09
CA GLY A 71 6.86 -8.66 -2.82
C GLY A 71 7.42 -9.40 -1.59
N ASN A 72 7.70 -8.67 -0.50
CA ASN A 72 8.18 -9.22 0.79
C ASN A 72 7.72 -8.36 1.98
#